data_AF-H6QPW2-F1
#
_entry.id   AF-H6QPW2-F1
#
_cell.length_a   1.000
_cell.length_b   1.000
_cell.length_c   1.000
_cell.angle_alpha   90.00
_cell.angle_beta   90.00
_cell.angle_gamma   90.00
#
_symmetry.space_group_name_H-M   'P 1'
#
loop_
_entity.id
_entity.type
_entity.pdbx_description
1 polymer ?
#
loop_
_entity_poly.entity_id
_entity_poly.type
_entity_poly.pdbx_seq_one_letter_code
_entity_poly.pdbx_strand_id
1 'polypeptide(L)'
;MASAPSTSKATTATASASRNEEPANKPTETEDPPNKLAEFLAVGSSSPWPAWSMSGLLMASLPTTSRLSSALYPTGLAPTWQVTPLAMVFGLSGYITSAGDYYNGSGTASAWSIIYLFLYGRDSWRHTFARPPRTRFSLFPISLSAFALTNGIIHGYVYWSGFYRDQLKEELEKTAKESS
;
A
#
# COMPACT_ATOMS: atom_id res chain seq x y z
N MET A 1 49.38 27.25 -15.11
CA MET A 1 47.98 27.68 -15.32
C MET A 1 47.19 26.43 -15.70
N ALA A 2 46.29 26.01 -14.83
CA ALA A 2 45.52 24.77 -14.96
C ALA A 2 44.19 25.07 -15.69
N SER A 3 43.87 24.31 -16.74
CA SER A 3 42.58 24.37 -17.43
C SER A 3 41.77 23.11 -17.11
N ALA A 4 40.56 23.33 -16.59
CA ALA A 4 39.57 22.31 -16.26
C ALA A 4 38.92 21.69 -17.51
N PRO A 5 38.37 20.45 -17.44
CA PRO A 5 37.59 19.88 -18.54
C PRO A 5 36.10 20.23 -18.39
N SER A 6 35.50 20.68 -19.49
CA SER A 6 34.07 20.91 -19.65
C SER A 6 33.32 19.63 -20.04
N THR A 7 32.17 19.42 -19.39
CA THR A 7 31.14 18.42 -19.69
C THR A 7 30.45 18.67 -21.04
N SER A 8 30.09 17.60 -21.77
CA SER A 8 28.71 17.33 -22.24
C SER A 8 28.60 16.47 -23.51
N LYS A 9 27.62 15.55 -23.43
CA LYS A 9 26.74 15.02 -24.49
C LYS A 9 27.31 14.03 -25.53
N ALA A 10 26.80 12.81 -25.47
CA ALA A 10 26.46 12.02 -26.65
C ALA A 10 25.00 11.55 -26.52
N THR A 11 24.16 12.04 -27.42
CA THR A 11 22.75 11.73 -27.58
C THR A 11 22.62 10.72 -28.73
N THR A 12 21.92 9.60 -28.45
CA THR A 12 21.18 8.70 -29.35
C THR A 12 21.70 8.39 -30.76
N ALA A 13 21.81 7.10 -31.05
CA ALA A 13 21.43 6.55 -32.36
C ALA A 13 20.79 5.16 -32.19
N THR A 14 19.51 5.11 -32.52
CA THR A 14 18.66 3.94 -32.73
C THR A 14 19.11 3.18 -33.97
N ALA A 15 19.12 1.84 -33.93
CA ALA A 15 19.01 1.03 -35.14
C ALA A 15 18.29 -0.29 -34.84
N SER A 16 17.08 -0.39 -35.39
CA SER A 16 16.22 -1.57 -35.43
C SER A 16 16.88 -2.77 -36.08
N ALA A 17 16.63 -3.97 -35.55
CA ALA A 17 16.68 -5.21 -36.33
C ALA A 17 15.49 -6.09 -35.93
N SER A 18 14.53 -6.14 -36.85
CA SER A 18 13.37 -7.03 -36.86
C SER A 18 13.82 -8.48 -37.12
N ARG A 19 13.25 -9.45 -36.40
CA ARG A 19 13.17 -10.85 -36.83
C ARG A 19 11.83 -11.43 -36.35
N ASN A 20 11.00 -11.80 -37.30
CA ASN A 20 9.66 -12.37 -37.12
C ASN A 20 9.70 -13.84 -36.66
N GLU A 21 8.78 -14.14 -35.74
CA GLU A 21 7.94 -15.33 -35.47
C GLU A 21 8.46 -16.77 -35.64
N GLU A 22 8.31 -17.59 -34.59
CA GLU A 22 7.38 -18.76 -34.55
C GLU A 22 7.10 -19.16 -33.07
N PRO A 23 5.88 -19.63 -32.70
CA PRO A 23 5.34 -19.54 -31.34
C PRO A 23 5.43 -20.87 -30.57
N ALA A 24 6.01 -20.87 -29.38
CA ALA A 24 5.94 -22.03 -28.48
C ALA A 24 6.34 -21.68 -27.05
N ASN A 25 5.40 -21.13 -26.28
CA ASN A 25 4.95 -21.66 -25.00
C ASN A 25 4.17 -20.57 -24.28
N LYS A 26 2.84 -20.65 -24.39
CA LYS A 26 1.93 -20.20 -23.34
C LYS A 26 2.51 -20.79 -22.04
N PRO A 27 2.89 -20.00 -21.02
CA PRO A 27 3.14 -20.58 -19.71
C PRO A 27 1.84 -21.27 -19.35
N THR A 28 1.90 -22.59 -19.28
CA THR A 28 0.85 -23.46 -18.81
C THR A 28 0.21 -22.80 -17.60
N GLU A 29 -1.07 -22.42 -17.72
CA GLU A 29 -1.92 -22.20 -16.58
C GLU A 29 -1.92 -23.51 -15.80
N THR A 30 -0.97 -23.64 -14.87
CA THR A 30 -1.17 -24.46 -13.69
C THR A 30 -2.37 -23.82 -13.02
N GLU A 31 -3.57 -24.33 -13.32
CA GLU A 31 -4.74 -24.18 -12.45
C GLU A 31 -4.40 -24.87 -11.12
N ASP A 32 -3.56 -24.19 -10.33
CA ASP A 32 -3.54 -24.41 -8.90
C ASP A 32 -4.98 -24.18 -8.42
N PRO A 33 -5.56 -25.08 -7.61
CA PRO A 33 -6.91 -24.91 -7.10
C PRO A 33 -7.04 -23.51 -6.50
N PRO A 34 -8.18 -22.81 -6.68
CA PRO A 34 -8.34 -21.43 -6.26
C PRO A 34 -7.90 -21.32 -4.81
N ASN A 35 -6.76 -20.68 -4.59
CA ASN A 35 -6.19 -20.53 -3.27
C ASN A 35 -7.23 -19.76 -2.46
N LYS A 36 -7.94 -20.45 -1.56
CA LYS A 36 -9.02 -19.87 -0.74
C LYS A 36 -8.59 -18.57 -0.08
N LEU A 37 -7.31 -18.48 0.29
CA LEU A 37 -6.67 -17.26 0.80
C LEU A 37 -6.66 -16.11 -0.21
N ALA A 38 -6.32 -16.36 -1.48
CA ALA A 38 -6.35 -15.35 -2.53
C ALA A 38 -7.78 -14.82 -2.76
N GLU A 39 -8.76 -15.73 -2.76
CA GLU A 39 -10.19 -15.39 -2.84
C GLU A 39 -10.61 -14.53 -1.64
N PHE A 40 -10.25 -14.92 -0.41
CA PHE A 40 -10.53 -14.12 0.79
C PHE A 40 -9.84 -12.76 0.79
N LEU A 41 -8.60 -12.67 0.29
CA LEU A 41 -7.87 -11.42 0.19
C LEU A 41 -8.50 -10.49 -0.86
N ALA A 42 -8.97 -11.03 -1.99
CA ALA A 42 -9.69 -10.28 -3.02
C ALA A 42 -11.05 -9.77 -2.51
N VAL A 43 -11.80 -10.60 -1.79
CA VAL A 43 -13.05 -10.18 -1.14
C VAL A 43 -12.76 -9.12 -0.07
N GLY A 44 -11.72 -9.33 0.74
CA GLY A 44 -11.30 -8.38 1.77
C GLY A 44 -10.86 -7.03 1.19
N SER A 45 -10.16 -7.02 0.05
CA SER A 45 -9.66 -5.79 -0.58
C SER A 45 -10.75 -4.99 -1.30
N SER A 46 -11.80 -5.66 -1.75
CA SER A 46 -12.97 -5.01 -2.35
C SER A 46 -13.81 -4.23 -1.33
N SER A 47 -13.61 -4.51 -0.05
CA SER A 47 -14.28 -3.82 1.04
C SER A 47 -13.56 -2.49 1.37
N PRO A 48 -14.29 -1.36 1.52
CA PRO A 48 -13.70 -0.10 1.96
C PRO A 48 -13.40 -0.06 3.48
N TRP A 49 -13.99 -1.00 4.24
CA TRP A 49 -13.91 -1.03 5.70
C TRP A 49 -12.50 -1.13 6.28
N PRO A 50 -11.56 -1.93 5.75
CA PRO A 50 -10.21 -1.99 6.29
C PRO A 50 -9.46 -0.66 6.19
N ALA A 51 -9.63 0.07 5.08
CA ALA A 51 -9.04 1.40 4.89
C ALA A 51 -9.68 2.44 5.82
N TRP A 52 -11.02 2.48 5.92
CA TRP A 52 -11.71 3.39 6.86
C TRP A 52 -11.43 3.09 8.32
N SER A 53 -11.26 1.81 8.69
CA SER A 53 -10.88 1.42 10.06
C SER A 53 -9.51 1.97 10.43
N MET A 54 -8.54 1.90 9.52
CA MET A 54 -7.21 2.49 9.73
C MET A 54 -7.29 4.01 9.90
N SER A 55 -8.10 4.69 9.07
CA SER A 55 -8.36 6.13 9.21
C SER A 55 -8.97 6.49 10.57
N GLY A 56 -10.00 5.75 10.99
CA GLY A 56 -10.65 5.93 12.28
C GLY A 56 -9.71 5.68 13.46
N LEU A 57 -8.88 4.63 13.37
CA LEU A 57 -7.90 4.31 14.42
C LEU A 57 -6.80 5.36 14.52
N LEU A 58 -6.36 5.92 13.38
CA LEU A 58 -5.43 7.06 13.35
C LEU A 58 -6.05 8.27 14.04
N MET A 59 -7.28 8.64 13.70
CA MET A 59 -7.97 9.76 14.36
C MET A 59 -8.20 9.51 15.86
N ALA A 60 -8.55 8.29 16.26
CA ALA A 60 -8.70 7.89 17.66
C ALA A 60 -7.40 8.00 18.46
N SER A 61 -6.24 7.94 17.79
CA SER A 61 -4.93 8.11 18.43
C SER A 61 -4.59 9.56 18.75
N LEU A 62 -5.28 10.56 18.16
CA LEU A 62 -4.96 11.99 18.34
C LEU A 62 -4.80 12.43 19.80
N PRO A 63 -5.68 12.07 20.75
CA PRO A 63 -5.54 12.43 22.16
C PRO A 63 -4.23 11.93 22.78
N THR A 64 -3.77 10.75 22.35
CA THR A 64 -2.51 10.13 22.81
C THR A 64 -1.27 10.70 22.14
N THR A 65 -1.39 11.30 20.95
CA THR A 65 -0.25 11.88 20.21
C THR A 65 0.06 13.33 20.59
N SER A 66 -0.87 14.02 21.29
CA SER A 66 -0.75 15.46 21.57
C SER A 66 0.53 15.78 22.37
N ARG A 67 1.09 16.99 22.19
CA ARG A 67 2.31 17.42 22.92
C ARG A 67 2.18 17.31 24.45
N LEU A 68 0.98 17.49 25.00
CA LEU A 68 0.69 17.28 26.42
C LEU A 68 0.70 15.79 26.80
N SER A 69 0.20 14.90 25.94
CA SER A 69 0.27 13.44 26.12
C SER A 69 1.65 12.86 25.85
N SER A 70 2.47 13.48 25.00
CA SER A 70 3.81 12.97 24.64
C SER A 70 4.77 12.93 25.83
N ALA A 71 4.50 13.69 26.89
CA ALA A 71 5.21 13.61 28.16
C ALA A 71 4.79 12.39 29.01
N LEU A 72 3.57 11.85 28.79
CA LEU A 72 3.04 10.67 29.48
C LEU A 72 3.16 9.37 28.65
N TYR A 73 3.24 9.49 27.32
CA TYR A 73 3.33 8.37 26.37
C TYR A 73 4.58 8.56 25.49
N PRO A 74 5.69 7.85 25.77
CA PRO A 74 6.87 7.90 24.91
C PRO A 74 6.51 7.35 23.53
N THR A 75 6.94 8.04 22.47
CA THR A 75 6.30 7.98 21.16
C THR A 75 6.74 6.80 20.31
N GLY A 76 5.83 5.84 20.07
CA GLY A 76 5.85 4.89 18.95
C GLY A 76 4.81 5.22 17.86
N LEU A 77 4.14 6.37 17.97
CA LEU A 77 3.05 6.83 17.10
C LEU A 77 3.52 7.94 16.17
N ALA A 78 2.78 8.14 15.08
CA ALA A 78 2.96 9.30 14.22
C ALA A 78 2.71 10.60 15.02
N PRO A 79 3.56 11.64 14.88
CA PRO A 79 3.31 12.99 15.37
C PRO A 79 1.90 13.49 15.01
N THR A 80 1.27 14.26 15.90
CA THR A 80 -0.12 14.75 15.73
C THR A 80 -0.37 15.40 14.37
N TRP A 81 0.62 16.15 13.85
CA TRP A 81 0.50 16.82 12.55
C TRP A 81 0.51 15.86 11.35
N GLN A 82 1.07 14.65 11.50
CA GLN A 82 1.07 13.60 10.47
C GLN A 82 -0.15 12.68 10.56
N VAL A 83 -0.78 12.57 11.74
CA VAL A 83 -1.97 11.72 11.94
C VAL A 83 -3.12 12.14 11.02
N THR A 84 -3.42 13.44 10.92
CA THR A 84 -4.55 13.92 10.10
C THR A 84 -4.34 13.68 8.60
N PRO A 85 -3.19 14.07 7.98
CA PRO A 85 -2.93 13.72 6.58
C PRO A 85 -2.97 12.22 6.32
N LEU A 86 -2.39 11.42 7.21
CA LEU A 86 -2.36 9.97 7.06
C LEU A 86 -3.77 9.37 7.14
N ALA A 87 -4.58 9.82 8.10
CA ALA A 87 -5.98 9.42 8.21
C ALA A 87 -6.78 9.81 6.96
N MET A 88 -6.55 11.00 6.40
CA MET A 88 -7.19 11.41 5.15
C MET A 88 -6.82 10.50 3.98
N VAL A 89 -5.56 10.09 3.85
CA VAL A 89 -5.14 9.20 2.77
C VAL A 89 -5.84 7.84 2.86
N PHE A 90 -5.93 7.24 4.05
CA PHE A 90 -6.68 6.00 4.24
C PHE A 90 -8.19 6.18 4.04
N GLY A 91 -8.73 7.34 4.43
CA GLY A 91 -10.12 7.71 4.17
C GLY A 91 -10.43 7.80 2.67
N LEU A 92 -9.55 8.48 1.93
CA LEU A 92 -9.62 8.63 0.48
C LEU A 92 -9.47 7.29 -0.23
N SER A 93 -8.54 6.45 0.21
CA SER A 93 -8.38 5.09 -0.32
C SER A 93 -9.67 4.27 -0.17
N GLY A 94 -10.32 4.31 1.00
CA GLY A 94 -11.62 3.66 1.20
C GLY A 94 -12.73 4.26 0.32
N TYR A 95 -12.71 5.57 0.08
CA TYR A 95 -13.64 6.21 -0.85
C TYR A 95 -13.44 5.73 -2.29
N ILE A 96 -12.19 5.68 -2.78
CA ILE A 96 -11.84 5.18 -4.13
C ILE A 96 -12.34 3.74 -4.29
N THR A 97 -12.09 2.88 -3.29
CA THR A 97 -12.61 1.50 -3.26
C THR A 97 -14.14 1.49 -3.30
N SER A 98 -14.82 2.34 -2.51
CA SER A 98 -16.30 2.42 -2.50
C SER A 98 -16.92 2.94 -3.80
N ALA A 99 -16.17 3.72 -4.57
CA ALA A 99 -16.57 4.22 -5.88
C ALA A 99 -16.41 3.18 -7.01
N GLY A 100 -15.93 1.96 -6.68
CA GLY A 100 -15.74 0.87 -7.63
C GLY A 100 -14.33 0.78 -8.24
N ASP A 101 -13.43 1.72 -7.91
CA ASP A 101 -12.04 1.68 -8.37
C ASP A 101 -11.17 0.91 -7.37
N TYR A 102 -11.35 -0.41 -7.36
CA TYR A 102 -10.69 -1.29 -6.40
C TYR A 102 -9.16 -1.34 -6.61
N TYR A 103 -8.67 -1.14 -7.84
CA TYR A 103 -7.24 -1.16 -8.15
C TYR A 103 -6.51 0.06 -7.54
N ASN A 104 -6.99 1.28 -7.79
CA ASN A 104 -6.34 2.46 -7.23
C ASN A 104 -6.57 2.57 -5.72
N GLY A 105 -7.74 2.15 -5.23
CA GLY A 105 -8.06 2.09 -3.81
C GLY A 105 -7.09 1.16 -3.05
N SER A 106 -6.91 -0.06 -3.55
CA SER A 106 -5.98 -1.05 -2.97
C SER A 106 -4.51 -0.64 -3.09
N GLY A 107 -4.09 -0.08 -4.23
CA GLY A 107 -2.73 0.45 -4.40
C GLY A 107 -2.42 1.56 -3.40
N THR A 108 -3.36 2.47 -3.18
CA THR A 108 -3.21 3.56 -2.21
C THR A 108 -3.13 3.01 -0.78
N ALA A 109 -4.07 2.17 -0.36
CA ALA A 109 -4.08 1.59 0.99
C ALA A 109 -2.77 0.85 1.31
N SER A 110 -2.33 -0.01 0.39
CA SER A 110 -1.16 -0.85 0.58
C SER A 110 0.15 -0.04 0.60
N ALA A 111 0.33 0.90 -0.32
CA ALA A 111 1.52 1.76 -0.36
C ALA A 111 1.66 2.58 0.93
N TRP A 112 0.57 3.21 1.38
CA TRP A 112 0.60 4.04 2.60
C TRP A 112 0.69 3.22 3.89
N SER A 113 0.19 1.99 3.90
CA SER A 113 0.45 1.01 4.97
C SER A 113 1.93 0.66 5.09
N ILE A 114 2.62 0.42 3.97
CA ILE A 114 4.06 0.13 3.96
C ILE A 114 4.85 1.34 4.46
N ILE A 115 4.51 2.55 3.98
CA ILE A 115 5.13 3.80 4.45
C ILE A 115 4.94 3.95 5.96
N TYR A 116 3.73 3.69 6.47
CA TYR A 116 3.46 3.75 7.91
C TYR A 116 4.34 2.79 8.70
N LEU A 117 4.43 1.53 8.27
CA LEU A 117 5.27 0.53 8.93
C LEU A 117 6.76 0.89 8.89
N PHE A 118 7.23 1.43 7.76
CA PHE A 118 8.61 1.86 7.62
C PHE A 118 8.95 3.02 8.58
N LEU A 119 8.06 4.00 8.69
CA LEU A 119 8.29 5.19 9.52
C LEU A 119 8.06 4.92 11.02
N TYR A 120 7.04 4.16 11.39
CA TYR A 120 6.59 4.03 12.79
C TYR A 120 6.55 2.59 13.31
N GLY A 121 6.64 1.58 12.44
CA GLY A 121 6.55 0.18 12.86
C GLY A 121 7.71 -0.26 13.76
N ARG A 122 8.94 0.16 13.44
CA ARG A 122 10.12 -0.12 14.29
C ARG A 122 9.97 0.50 15.67
N ASP A 123 9.49 1.74 15.73
CA ASP A 123 9.37 2.47 16.98
C ASP A 123 8.17 1.98 17.80
N SER A 124 7.08 1.57 17.15
CA SER A 124 5.96 0.83 17.76
C SER A 124 6.41 -0.48 18.39
N TRP A 125 7.22 -1.27 17.67
CA TRP A 125 7.78 -2.53 18.18
C TRP A 125 8.68 -2.29 19.40
N ARG A 126 9.60 -1.33 19.29
CA ARG A 126 10.52 -0.97 20.38
C ARG A 126 9.77 -0.45 21.60
N HIS A 127 8.75 0.38 21.39
CA HIS A 127 7.94 0.92 22.46
C HIS A 127 7.20 -0.17 23.24
N THR A 128 6.67 -1.19 22.57
CA THR A 128 5.91 -2.22 23.29
C THR A 128 6.78 -3.32 23.88
N PHE A 129 7.78 -3.81 23.14
CA PHE A 129 8.50 -5.02 23.54
C PHE A 129 9.88 -4.74 24.15
N ALA A 130 10.61 -3.75 23.64
CA ALA A 130 11.99 -3.49 24.06
C ALA A 130 12.11 -2.47 25.20
N ARG A 131 11.20 -1.49 25.25
CA ARG A 131 11.15 -0.44 26.26
C ARG A 131 9.71 -0.15 26.67
N PRO A 132 8.98 -1.15 27.22
CA PRO A 132 7.62 -0.95 27.66
C PRO A 132 7.55 0.25 28.61
N PRO A 133 6.64 1.21 28.36
CA PRO A 133 6.55 2.39 29.20
C PRO A 133 6.24 1.98 30.64
N ARG A 134 6.92 2.61 31.60
CA ARG A 134 6.68 2.38 33.04
C ARG A 134 5.28 2.84 33.49
N THR A 135 4.61 3.68 32.70
CA THR A 135 3.27 4.21 32.94
C THR A 135 2.35 3.82 31.79
N ARG A 136 1.14 3.33 32.14
CA ARG A 136 0.04 2.86 31.27
C ARG A 136 0.44 2.37 29.87
N PHE A 137 0.35 1.05 29.66
CA PHE A 137 0.40 0.44 28.33
C PHE A 137 -0.61 1.10 27.37
N SER A 138 -0.12 1.83 26.38
CA SER A 138 -0.93 2.27 25.23
C SER A 138 -0.87 1.18 24.17
N LEU A 139 -2.02 0.63 23.80
CA LEU A 139 -2.13 -0.40 22.74
C LEU A 139 -2.10 0.22 21.34
N PHE A 140 -2.33 1.53 21.22
CA PHE A 140 -2.43 2.23 19.93
C PHE A 140 -1.25 2.02 18.97
N PRO A 141 0.03 2.07 19.38
CA PRO A 141 1.17 1.92 18.46
C PRO A 141 1.18 0.54 17.79
N ILE A 142 0.95 -0.51 18.57
CA ILE A 142 0.85 -1.88 18.03
C ILE A 142 -0.42 -2.06 17.23
N SER A 143 -1.56 -1.58 17.69
CA SER A 143 -2.82 -1.73 16.95
C SER A 143 -2.73 -1.09 15.58
N LEU A 144 -2.14 0.11 15.48
CA LEU A 144 -1.93 0.79 14.20
C LEU A 144 -0.91 0.08 13.31
N SER A 145 0.19 -0.41 13.89
CA SER A 145 1.18 -1.20 13.13
C SER A 145 0.58 -2.52 12.63
N ALA A 146 -0.20 -3.20 13.46
CA ALA A 146 -0.91 -4.42 13.09
C ALA A 146 -1.94 -4.15 11.99
N PHE A 147 -2.75 -3.10 12.12
CA PHE A 147 -3.70 -2.70 11.08
C PHE A 147 -3.01 -2.31 9.78
N ALA A 148 -1.90 -1.56 9.84
CA ALA A 148 -1.11 -1.21 8.67
C ALA A 148 -0.57 -2.47 7.98
N LEU A 149 -0.07 -3.44 8.76
CA LEU A 149 0.37 -4.74 8.23
C LEU A 149 -0.77 -5.51 7.57
N THR A 150 -1.92 -5.61 8.24
CA THR A 150 -3.12 -6.26 7.69
C THR A 150 -3.58 -5.60 6.39
N ASN A 151 -3.69 -4.27 6.36
CA ASN A 151 -4.05 -3.52 5.15
C ASN A 151 -2.99 -3.68 4.05
N GLY A 152 -1.71 -3.70 4.42
CA GLY A 152 -0.60 -3.93 3.50
C GLY A 152 -0.68 -5.31 2.85
N ILE A 153 -1.04 -6.34 3.60
CA ILE A 153 -1.19 -7.71 3.08
C ILE A 153 -2.46 -7.83 2.22
N ILE A 154 -3.63 -7.42 2.74
CA ILE A 154 -4.91 -7.54 2.04
C ILE A 154 -4.88 -6.78 0.71
N HIS A 155 -4.59 -5.49 0.76
CA HIS A 155 -4.61 -4.66 -0.45
C HIS A 155 -3.35 -4.86 -1.30
N GLY A 156 -2.20 -5.17 -0.69
CA GLY A 156 -0.96 -5.37 -1.42
C GLY A 156 -0.95 -6.66 -2.22
N TYR A 157 -1.49 -7.76 -1.69
CA TYR A 157 -1.60 -9.00 -2.46
C TYR A 157 -2.37 -8.76 -3.77
N VAL A 158 -3.49 -8.06 -3.70
CA VAL A 158 -4.40 -7.87 -4.84
C VAL A 158 -3.87 -6.84 -5.83
N TYR A 159 -3.19 -5.79 -5.35
CA TYR A 159 -2.56 -4.80 -6.21
C TYR A 159 -1.34 -5.37 -6.97
N TRP A 160 -0.42 -6.03 -6.26
CA TRP A 160 0.82 -6.57 -6.87
C TRP A 160 0.62 -7.85 -7.68
N SER A 161 -0.38 -8.68 -7.33
CA SER A 161 -0.74 -9.84 -8.16
C SER A 161 -1.35 -9.45 -9.50
N GLY A 162 -1.85 -8.22 -9.63
CA GLY A 162 -2.53 -7.76 -10.85
C GLY A 162 -3.99 -8.19 -10.95
N PHE A 163 -4.57 -8.79 -9.91
CA PHE A 163 -5.93 -9.34 -9.93
C PHE A 163 -6.98 -8.41 -10.55
N TYR A 164 -7.08 -7.16 -10.07
CA TYR A 164 -8.04 -6.20 -10.66
C TYR A 164 -7.61 -5.67 -12.03
N ARG A 165 -6.31 -5.52 -12.26
CA ARG A 165 -5.76 -5.03 -13.54
C ARG A 165 -6.11 -5.99 -14.67
N ASP A 166 -6.00 -7.29 -14.41
CA ASP A 166 -6.18 -8.32 -15.42
C ASP A 166 -7.68 -8.51 -15.72
N GLN A 167 -8.57 -8.46 -14.73
CA GLN A 167 -10.02 -8.38 -14.97
C GLN A 167 -10.44 -7.14 -15.77
N LEU A 168 -9.88 -5.97 -15.46
CA LEU A 168 -10.15 -4.73 -16.20
C LEU A 168 -9.75 -4.84 -17.68
N LYS A 169 -8.64 -5.53 -17.97
CA LYS A 169 -8.20 -5.77 -19.35
C LYS A 169 -9.15 -6.72 -20.08
N GLU A 170 -9.58 -7.80 -19.44
CA GLU A 170 -10.52 -8.77 -20.03
C GLU A 170 -11.87 -8.12 -20.38
N GLU A 171 -12.43 -7.33 -19.46
CA GLU A 171 -13.68 -6.58 -19.70
C GLU A 171 -13.53 -5.58 -20.86
N LEU A 172 -12.39 -4.88 -20.93
CA LEU A 172 -12.09 -3.97 -22.04
C LEU A 172 -11.99 -4.69 -23.38
N GLU A 173 -11.30 -5.82 -23.44
CA GLU A 173 -11.18 -6.63 -24.65
C GLU A 173 -12.51 -7.21 -25.11
N LYS A 174 -13.36 -7.64 -24.16
CA LYS A 174 -14.70 -8.12 -24.45
C LYS A 174 -15.59 -7.02 -25.03
N THR A 175 -15.59 -5.84 -24.40
CA THR A 175 -16.35 -4.68 -24.88
C THR A 175 -15.88 -4.22 -26.27
N ALA A 176 -14.58 -4.28 -26.54
CA ALA A 176 -14.02 -3.98 -27.86
C ALA A 176 -14.46 -4.99 -28.94
N LYS A 177 -14.59 -6.28 -28.59
CA LYS A 177 -15.09 -7.32 -29.51
C LYS A 177 -16.58 -7.21 -29.78
N GLU A 178 -17.38 -6.80 -28.80
CA GLU A 178 -18.84 -6.63 -28.95
C GLU A 178 -19.22 -5.38 -29.75
N SER A 179 -18.30 -4.40 -29.86
CA SER A 179 -18.53 -3.13 -30.59
C SER A 179 -17.96 -3.13 -32.02
N SER A 180 -17.33 -4.22 -32.46
CA SER A 180 -16.81 -4.43 -33.82
C SER A 180 -17.69 -5.38 -34.63
#